data_AF-A0A2H3BF16-F1
#
_entry.id   AF-A0A2H3BF16-F1
#
_cell.length_a   1.000
_cell.length_b   1.000
_cell.length_c   1.000
_cell.angle_alpha   90.00
_cell.angle_beta   90.00
_cell.angle_gamma   90.00
#
_symmetry.space_group_name_H-M   'P 1'
#
loop_
_entity.id
_entity.type
_entity.pdbx_description
1 polymer ?
#
loop_
_entity_poly.entity_id
_entity_poly.type
_entity_poly.pdbx_seq_one_letter_code
_entity_poly.pdbx_strand_id
1 'polypeptide(L)' 'MRWPLIIHHICTLLAIIFLQIVLQVTSHPAIAVAGLIWLFQATTEQSVFIGLFMYRLRYPKSIVKPTLQFAAVQSL' A
#
# COMPACT_ATOMS: atom_id res chain seq x y z
N MET A 1 5.01 14.21 4.54
CA MET A 1 5.66 13.26 3.59
C MET A 1 6.14 14.05 2.38
N ARG A 2 7.14 13.58 1.62
CA ARG A 2 7.54 14.30 0.41
C ARG A 2 6.40 14.17 -0.61
N TRP A 3 6.06 15.25 -1.33
CA TRP A 3 5.04 15.29 -2.37
C TRP A 3 5.01 14.07 -3.32
N PRO A 4 6.15 13.49 -3.75
CA PRO A 4 6.16 12.31 -4.61
C PRO A 4 5.45 11.09 -4.01
N LEU A 5 5.53 10.90 -2.70
CA LEU A 5 4.90 9.73 -2.04
C LEU A 5 3.37 9.84 -2.03
N ILE A 6 2.86 11.06 -1.86
CA ILE A 6 1.42 11.34 -1.90
C ILE A 6 0.89 11.12 -3.32
N ILE A 7 1.60 11.67 -4.32
CA ILE A 7 1.28 11.47 -5.74
C ILE A 7 1.30 9.99 -6.10
N HIS A 8 2.35 9.26 -5.66
CA HIS A 8 2.45 7.82 -5.84
C HIS A 8 1.20 7.11 -5.31
N HIS A 9 0.79 7.35 -4.05
CA HIS A 9 -0.43 6.74 -3.51
C HIS A 9 -1.71 7.06 -4.29
N ILE A 10 -1.88 8.31 -4.72
CA ILE A 10 -3.03 8.69 -5.54
C ILE A 10 -3.02 7.92 -6.87
N CYS A 11 -1.87 7.84 -7.54
CA CYS A 11 -1.73 7.07 -8.77
C CYS A 11 -2.00 5.58 -8.56
N THR A 12 -1.50 4.98 -7.48
CA THR A 12 -1.71 3.56 -7.17
C THR A 12 -3.20 3.28 -6.92
N LEU A 13 -3.92 4.15 -6.20
CA LEU A 13 -5.36 4.02 -6.00
C LEU A 13 -6.13 4.08 -7.31
N LEU A 14 -5.83 5.05 -8.19
CA LEU A 14 -6.46 5.17 -9.50
C LEU A 14 -6.21 3.93 -10.36
N ALA A 15 -5.00 3.40 -10.35
CA ALA A 15 -4.64 2.21 -11.10
C ALA A 15 -5.40 0.96 -10.62
N ILE A 16 -5.52 0.77 -9.30
CA ILE A 16 -6.28 -0.34 -8.70
C ILE A 16 -7.78 -0.24 -9.06
N ILE A 17 -8.37 0.96 -8.96
CA ILE A 17 -9.78 1.18 -9.34
C ILE A 17 -10.00 0.85 -10.82
N PHE A 18 -9.12 1.34 -11.69
CA PHE A 18 -9.20 1.05 -13.12
C PHE A 18 -9.09 -0.45 -13.42
N LEU A 19 -8.13 -1.13 -12.80
CA LEU A 19 -7.94 -2.57 -12.96
C LEU A 19 -9.19 -3.35 -12.52
N GLN A 20 -9.83 -2.94 -11.43
CA GLN A 20 -11.05 -3.57 -10.94
C GLN A 20 -12.23 -3.38 -11.92
N ILE A 21 -12.38 -2.20 -12.52
CA ILE A 21 -13.39 -1.93 -13.54
C ILE A 21 -13.14 -2.83 -14.77
N VAL A 22 -11.90 -2.90 -15.24
CA VAL A 22 -11.53 -3.75 -16.38
C VAL A 22 -11.80 -5.22 -16.07
N LEU A 23 -11.51 -5.69 -14.86
CA LEU A 23 -11.83 -7.04 -14.42
C LEU A 23 -13.33 -7.31 -14.47
N GLN A 24 -14.16 -6.39 -13.97
CA GLN A 24 -15.62 -6.54 -13.98
C GLN A 24 -16.20 -6.62 -15.40
N VAL A 25 -15.63 -5.84 -16.34
CA VAL A 25 -16.08 -5.83 -17.74
C VAL A 25 -15.61 -7.07 -18.50
N THR A 26 -14.36 -7.49 -18.31
CA THR A 26 -13.73 -8.56 -19.12
C THR A 26 -13.86 -9.95 -18.52
N SER A 27 -14.03 -10.06 -17.19
CA SER A 27 -13.96 -11.30 -16.42
C SER A 27 -12.71 -12.15 -16.71
N HIS A 28 -11.63 -11.51 -17.18
CA HIS A 28 -10.46 -12.22 -17.66
C HIS A 28 -9.56 -12.69 -16.49
N PRO A 29 -9.23 -13.99 -16.38
CA PRO A 29 -8.53 -14.54 -15.23
C PRO A 29 -7.14 -13.93 -14.99
N ALA A 30 -6.40 -13.58 -16.06
CA ALA A 30 -5.10 -12.92 -15.89
C ALA A 30 -5.20 -11.53 -15.23
N ILE A 31 -6.30 -10.81 -15.46
CA ILE A 31 -6.55 -9.50 -14.86
C ILE A 31 -6.92 -9.68 -13.38
N ALA A 32 -7.65 -10.75 -13.05
CA ALA A 32 -7.95 -11.11 -11.66
C ALA A 32 -6.66 -11.39 -10.87
N VAL A 33 -5.75 -12.17 -11.44
CA VAL A 33 -4.44 -12.47 -10.82
C VAL A 33 -3.60 -11.22 -10.66
N ALA A 34 -3.55 -10.34 -11.66
CA ALA A 34 -2.86 -9.06 -11.56
C ALA A 34 -3.44 -8.19 -10.42
N GLY A 35 -4.76 -8.17 -10.27
CA GLY A 35 -5.44 -7.46 -9.18
C GLY A 35 -5.09 -8.00 -7.80
N LEU A 36 -5.02 -9.33 -7.65
CA LEU A 36 -4.62 -9.97 -6.40
C LEU A 36 -3.17 -9.66 -6.02
N ILE A 37 -2.25 -9.66 -7.00
CA ILE A 37 -0.84 -9.31 -6.76
C ILE A 37 -0.71 -7.84 -6.33
N TRP A 38 -1.42 -6.94 -6.97
CA TRP A 38 -1.42 -5.53 -6.57
C TRP A 38 -2.06 -5.28 -5.22
N LEU A 39 -3.16 -5.98 -4.90
CA LEU A 39 -3.76 -5.89 -3.56
C LEU A 39 -2.78 -6.39 -2.50
N PHE A 40 -2.09 -7.50 -2.78
CA PHE A 40 -1.07 -8.04 -1.89
C PHE A 40 0.06 -7.02 -1.68
N GLN A 41 0.61 -6.46 -2.75
CA GLN A 41 1.67 -5.45 -2.69
C GLN A 41 1.21 -4.17 -1.97
N ALA A 42 -0.03 -3.72 -2.21
CA ALA A 42 -0.59 -2.59 -1.48
C ALA A 42 -0.66 -2.87 0.02
N THR A 43 -1.08 -4.07 0.43
CA THR A 43 -1.17 -4.43 1.85
C THR A 43 0.19 -4.53 2.53
N THR A 44 1.22 -5.05 1.86
CA THR A 44 2.59 -5.17 2.42
C THR A 44 3.29 -3.82 2.57
N GLU A 45 2.88 -2.80 1.81
CA GLU A 45 3.43 -1.44 1.91
C GLU A 45 2.66 -0.50 2.86
N GLN A 46 1.39 -0.79 3.16
CA GLN A 46 0.57 0.08 4.03
C GLN A 46 1.19 0.25 5.44
N SER A 47 1.69 -0.82 6.05
CA SER A 47 2.26 -0.77 7.40
C SER A 47 3.57 0.02 7.45
N VAL A 48 4.39 -0.09 6.41
CA VAL A 48 5.62 0.71 6.23
C VAL A 48 5.26 2.18 6.13
N PHE A 49 4.26 2.51 5.31
CA PHE A 49 3.76 3.88 5.17
C PHE A 49 3.28 4.44 6.50
N ILE A 50 2.43 3.71 7.23
CA ILE A 50 1.88 4.12 8.53
C ILE A 50 3.01 4.32 9.55
N GLY A 51 3.95 3.38 9.64
CA GLY A 51 5.10 3.48 10.55
C GLY A 51 5.96 4.71 10.28
N LEU A 52 6.29 4.97 9.01
CA LEU A 52 7.05 6.16 8.60
C LEU A 52 6.25 7.47 8.76
N PHE A 53 4.93 7.42 8.58
CA PHE A 53 4.05 8.56 8.79
C PHE A 53 4.02 8.97 10.27
N MET A 54 3.79 8.01 11.17
CA MET A 54 3.80 8.24 12.61
C MET A 54 5.15 8.75 13.11
N TYR A 55 6.26 8.19 12.60
CA TYR A 55 7.60 8.71 12.85
C TYR A 55 7.70 10.19 12.50
N ARG A 56 7.19 10.58 11.32
CA ARG A 56 7.26 11.97 10.84
C ARG A 56 6.37 12.93 11.60
N LEU A 57 5.24 12.46 12.12
CA LEU A 57 4.36 13.21 13.03
C LEU A 57 4.91 13.30 14.47
N ARG A 58 6.10 12.76 14.72
CA ARG A 58 6.75 12.73 16.05
C ARG A 58 5.91 11.98 17.10
N TYR A 59 5.25 10.89 16.70
CA TYR A 59 4.56 10.02 17.64
C TYR A 59 5.54 9.37 18.64
N PRO A 60 5.06 8.96 19.82
CA PRO A 60 5.88 8.31 20.83
C PRO A 60 6.62 7.08 20.27
N LYS A 61 7.90 6.92 20.65
CA LYS A 61 8.75 5.80 20.24
C LYS A 61 8.13 4.44 20.60
N SER A 62 7.36 4.36 21.69
CA SER A 62 6.62 3.17 22.11
C SER A 62 5.60 2.67 21.07
N ILE A 63 5.10 3.55 20.19
CA ILE A 63 4.15 3.22 19.12
C ILE A 63 4.89 3.02 17.80
N VAL A 64 5.83 3.92 17.49
CA VAL A 64 6.54 3.91 16.20
C VAL A 64 7.42 2.65 16.05
N LYS A 65 8.16 2.27 17.11
CA LYS A 65 9.08 1.13 17.08
C LYS A 65 8.38 -0.20 16.74
N PRO A 66 7.33 -0.65 17.46
CA PRO A 66 6.66 -1.91 17.12
C PRO A 66 5.98 -1.85 15.75
N THR A 67 5.44 -0.70 15.34
CA THR A 67 4.82 -0.55 14.02
C THR A 67 5.84 -0.76 12.90
N LEU A 68 7.04 -0.17 13.01
CA LEU A 68 8.10 -0.37 12.03
C LEU A 68 8.66 -1.79 12.03
N GLN A 69 8.73 -2.44 13.19
CA GLN A 69 9.14 -3.86 13.29
C GLN A 69 8.13 -4.79 12.62
N PHE A 70 6.85 -4.58 12.88
CA PHE A 70 5.78 -5.31 12.20
C PHE A 70 5.84 -5.09 10.68
N ALA A 71 5.98 -3.83 10.26
CA ALA A 71 6.10 -3.49 8.85
C ALA A 71 7.28 -4.19 8.17
N ALA A 72 8.45 -4.23 8.83
CA ALA A 72 9.63 -4.92 8.30
C ALA A 72 9.43 -6.44 8.14
N VAL A 73 8.66 -7.08 9.02
CA VAL A 73 8.32 -8.51 8.90
C VAL A 73 7.26 -8.74 7.83
N GLN A 74 6.31 -7.83 7.67
CA GLN A 74 5.25 -7.95 6.67
C GLN A 74 5.75 -7.71 5.24
N SER A 75 6.81 -6.90 5.07
CA SER A 75 7.40 -6.61 3.76
C SER A 75 8.47 -7.63 3.32
N LEU A 76 8.74 -8.68 4.10
CA LEU A 76 9.59 -9.83 3.74
C LEU A 76 8.83 -10.79 2.82
#